data_AF-A0A7W1YYI5-F1
#
_entry.id   AF-A0A7W1YYI5-F1
#
_cell.length_a   1.000
_cell.length_b   1.000
_cell.length_c   1.000
_cell.angle_alpha   90.00
_cell.angle_beta   90.00
_cell.angle_gamma   90.00
#
_symmetry.space_group_name_H-M   'P 1'
#
loop_
_entity.id
_entity.type
_entity.pdbx_description
1 polymer ?
#
loop_
_entity_poly.entity_id
_entity_poly.type
_entity_poly.pdbx_seq_one_letter_code
_entity_poly.pdbx_strand_id
1 'polypeptide(L)'
;MDLLSALQARNPARLTYSSEDVNAYLMAALKRKDSPAKEGFFPIQRLHAQFDEGTCSLHMARSFVGLTISEGATYGVDINNGTIVASCESGYVGRMPIQPQLMRGLNFMFHRVWETLDRERKQIAKLAGLEFHPNSVTLIVVR
;
A
#
# COMPACT_ATOMS: atom_id res chain seq x y z
N MET A 1 9.34 -16.66 -6.51
CA MET A 1 9.95 -15.87 -7.61
C MET A 1 9.90 -14.41 -7.18
N ASP A 2 11.00 -13.67 -7.26
CA ASP A 2 11.08 -12.29 -6.77
C ASP A 2 10.48 -11.30 -7.80
N LEU A 3 9.94 -10.16 -7.33
CA LEU A 3 9.30 -9.14 -8.16
C LEU A 3 10.24 -8.62 -9.25
N LEU A 4 11.51 -8.42 -8.89
CA LEU A 4 12.55 -7.99 -9.84
C LEU A 4 12.79 -9.03 -10.93
N SER A 5 12.82 -10.31 -10.56
CA SER A 5 13.02 -11.41 -11.51
C SER A 5 11.82 -11.56 -12.46
N ALA A 6 10.60 -11.32 -11.97
CA ALA A 6 9.41 -11.39 -12.79
C ALA A 6 9.29 -10.21 -13.77
N LEU A 7 9.66 -8.99 -13.35
CA LEU A 7 9.74 -7.82 -14.25
C LEU A 7 10.77 -8.01 -15.38
N GLN A 8 11.76 -8.88 -15.20
CA GLN A 8 12.78 -9.21 -16.22
C GLN A 8 12.43 -10.46 -17.05
N ALA A 9 11.39 -11.22 -16.67
CA ALA A 9 11.04 -12.47 -17.31
C ALA A 9 10.48 -12.23 -18.73
N ARG A 10 10.83 -13.14 -19.66
CA ARG A 10 10.36 -13.07 -21.07
C ARG A 10 8.90 -13.47 -21.26
N ASN A 11 8.33 -14.21 -20.32
CA ASN A 11 6.95 -14.68 -20.36
C ASN A 11 6.10 -13.93 -19.32
N PRO A 12 4.81 -13.69 -19.61
CA PRO A 12 3.91 -13.10 -18.64
C PRO A 12 3.90 -13.97 -17.39
N ALA A 13 4.34 -13.37 -16.28
CA ALA A 13 4.45 -14.02 -15.00
C ALA A 13 3.34 -13.49 -14.10
N ARG A 14 2.64 -14.41 -13.44
CA ARG A 14 1.73 -14.10 -12.34
C ARG A 14 2.47 -14.35 -11.04
N LEU A 15 2.59 -13.32 -10.22
CA LEU A 15 3.16 -13.43 -8.88
C LEU A 15 2.06 -13.23 -7.86
N THR A 16 1.75 -14.27 -7.10
CA THR A 16 0.79 -14.18 -6.00
C THR A 16 1.54 -14.05 -4.69
N TYR A 17 1.15 -13.06 -3.89
CA TYR A 17 1.65 -12.84 -2.54
C TYR A 17 0.51 -12.98 -1.54
N SER A 18 0.76 -13.64 -0.42
CA SER A 18 -0.20 -13.66 0.67
C SER A 18 -0.23 -12.31 1.38
N SER A 19 -1.34 -12.00 2.06
CA SER A 19 -1.42 -10.82 2.94
C SER A 19 -0.36 -10.87 4.04
N GLU A 20 -0.04 -12.06 4.53
CA GLU A 20 1.01 -12.23 5.54
C GLU A 20 2.38 -11.84 5.00
N ASP A 21 2.74 -12.28 3.80
CA ASP A 21 4.00 -11.92 3.15
C ASP A 21 4.10 -10.40 2.91
N VAL A 22 3.01 -9.80 2.39
CA VAL A 22 2.98 -8.35 2.16
C VAL A 22 3.09 -7.59 3.48
N ASN A 23 2.38 -8.00 4.53
CA ASN A 23 2.44 -7.35 5.84
C ASN A 23 3.80 -7.52 6.52
N ALA A 24 4.42 -8.69 6.41
CA ALA A 24 5.78 -8.93 6.87
C ALA A 24 6.77 -8.00 6.17
N TYR A 25 6.63 -7.85 4.85
CA TYR A 25 7.43 -6.92 4.05
C TYR A 25 7.21 -5.47 4.48
N LEU A 26 5.96 -5.01 4.62
CA LEU A 26 5.64 -3.64 5.04
C LEU A 26 6.25 -3.33 6.42
N MET A 27 6.13 -4.25 7.38
CA MET A 27 6.75 -4.09 8.70
C MET A 27 8.28 -4.01 8.61
N ALA A 28 8.92 -4.83 7.77
CA ALA A 28 10.36 -4.77 7.55
C ALA A 28 10.78 -3.43 6.90
N ALA A 29 10.03 -2.97 5.90
CA ALA A 29 10.27 -1.72 5.19
C ALA A 29 10.19 -0.50 6.12
N LEU A 30 9.23 -0.48 7.05
CA LEU A 30 9.12 0.53 8.10
C LEU A 30 10.29 0.46 9.08
N LYS A 31 10.78 -0.74 9.41
CA LYS A 31 11.86 -0.95 10.39
C LYS A 31 13.27 -0.71 9.82
N ARG A 32 13.43 -0.48 8.52
CA ARG A 32 14.72 -0.12 7.91
C ARG A 32 15.37 1.08 8.60
N LYS A 33 16.70 1.10 8.67
CA LYS A 33 17.46 2.11 9.43
C LYS A 33 17.24 3.52 8.87
N ASP A 34 17.07 3.61 7.56
CA ASP A 34 16.93 4.81 6.73
C ASP A 34 15.47 5.07 6.31
N SER A 35 14.48 4.45 6.97
CA SER A 35 13.08 4.60 6.59
C SER A 35 12.54 6.00 6.94
N PRO A 36 12.06 6.80 5.95
CA PRO A 36 11.42 8.10 6.20
C PRO A 36 10.21 8.02 7.14
N ALA A 37 9.59 6.85 7.25
CA ALA A 37 8.50 6.55 8.16
C ALA A 37 8.85 6.72 9.66
N LYS A 38 10.14 6.70 10.02
CA LYS A 38 10.61 6.91 11.40
C LYS A 38 10.89 8.37 11.72
N GLU A 39 10.92 9.23 10.72
CA GLU A 39 11.36 10.62 10.86
C GLU A 39 10.19 11.60 10.97
N GLY A 40 10.44 12.74 11.62
CA GLY A 40 9.46 13.81 11.79
C GLY A 40 8.63 13.71 13.07
N PHE A 41 7.63 14.58 13.19
CA PHE A 41 6.80 14.74 14.39
C PHE A 41 5.77 13.62 14.60
N PHE A 42 5.51 12.79 13.58
CA PHE A 42 4.48 11.75 13.57
C PHE A 42 5.02 10.42 13.02
N PRO A 43 5.96 9.76 13.73
CA PRO A 43 6.53 8.51 13.27
C PRO A 43 5.46 7.42 13.14
N ILE A 44 5.59 6.63 12.07
CA ILE A 44 4.71 5.49 11.79
C ILE A 44 5.21 4.29 12.59
N GLN A 45 4.35 3.78 13.47
CA GLN A 45 4.67 2.62 14.31
C GLN A 45 4.25 1.30 13.65
N ARG A 46 3.11 1.32 12.96
CA ARG A 46 2.55 0.14 12.29
C ARG A 46 1.91 0.54 10.98
N LEU A 47 2.03 -0.36 10.01
CA LEU A 47 1.32 -0.33 8.75
C LEU A 47 0.87 -1.76 8.46
N HIS A 48 -0.38 -1.91 8.08
CA HIS A 48 -1.01 -3.19 7.78
C HIS A 48 -1.89 -3.03 6.56
N ALA A 49 -1.77 -3.95 5.61
CA ALA A 49 -2.63 -4.08 4.46
C ALA A 49 -3.60 -5.24 4.66
N GLN A 50 -4.87 -5.01 4.36
CA GLN A 50 -5.91 -6.02 4.30
C GLN A 50 -6.43 -6.10 2.88
N PHE A 51 -6.56 -7.32 2.36
CA PHE A 51 -7.03 -7.55 0.99
C PHE A 51 -8.37 -8.27 1.02
N ASP A 52 -9.31 -7.69 0.29
CA ASP A 52 -10.63 -8.22 0.00
C ASP A 52 -10.81 -8.23 -1.53
N GLU A 53 -11.87 -8.85 -2.04
CA GLU A 53 -12.06 -8.96 -3.49
C GLU A 53 -12.12 -7.57 -4.15
N GLY A 54 -11.20 -7.29 -5.08
CA GLY A 54 -11.09 -6.01 -5.79
C GLY A 54 -10.66 -4.81 -4.94
N THR A 55 -10.37 -4.99 -3.64
CA THR A 55 -10.08 -3.87 -2.74
C THR A 55 -8.86 -4.12 -1.85
N CYS A 56 -8.19 -3.03 -1.49
CA CYS A 56 -7.05 -3.00 -0.60
C CYS A 56 -7.26 -1.93 0.47
N SER A 57 -7.26 -2.36 1.73
CA SER A 57 -7.35 -1.47 2.89
C SER A 57 -5.99 -1.31 3.54
N LEU A 58 -5.54 -0.07 3.68
CA LEU A 58 -4.32 0.27 4.41
C LEU A 58 -4.69 0.84 5.77
N HIS A 59 -4.15 0.24 6.82
CA HIS A 59 -4.30 0.67 8.21
C HIS A 59 -2.94 1.07 8.75
N MET A 60 -2.86 2.24 9.36
CA MET A 60 -1.63 2.81 9.87
C MET A 60 -1.84 3.26 11.31
N ALA A 61 -0.81 3.11 12.15
CA ALA A 61 -0.79 3.69 13.48
C ALA A 61 0.42 4.60 13.62
N ARG A 62 0.18 5.80 14.15
CA ARG A 62 1.19 6.83 14.40
C ARG A 62 1.24 7.15 15.87
N SER A 63 2.42 7.51 16.35
CA SER A 63 2.56 8.04 17.69
C SER A 63 2.80 9.55 17.65
N PHE A 64 2.08 10.26 18.50
CA PHE A 64 2.22 11.69 18.71
C PHE A 64 2.11 11.99 20.20
N VAL A 65 3.20 12.49 20.80
CA VAL A 65 3.23 12.94 22.21
C VAL A 65 2.63 11.90 23.19
N GLY A 66 2.98 10.62 23.01
CA GLY A 66 2.50 9.51 23.86
C GLY A 66 1.10 8.99 23.53
N LEU A 67 0.39 9.59 22.56
CA LEU A 67 -0.89 9.11 22.05
C LEU A 67 -0.70 8.34 20.74
N THR A 68 -1.49 7.30 20.54
CA THR A 68 -1.53 6.54 19.29
C THR A 68 -2.75 6.94 18.47
N ILE A 69 -2.52 7.43 17.25
CA ILE A 69 -3.55 7.77 16.29
C ILE A 69 -3.58 6.68 15.22
N SER A 70 -4.73 6.03 15.08
CA SER A 70 -4.97 5.03 14.03
C SER A 70 -5.60 5.72 12.82
N GLU A 71 -5.07 5.47 11.64
CA GLU A 71 -5.58 6.00 10.37
C GLU A 71 -5.83 4.82 9.44
N GLY A 72 -6.78 4.95 8.53
CA GLY A 72 -6.97 3.92 7.52
C GLY A 72 -7.69 4.42 6.30
N ALA A 73 -7.51 3.72 5.19
CA ALA A 73 -8.12 4.02 3.92
C ALA A 73 -8.34 2.73 3.12
N THR A 74 -9.52 2.59 2.54
CA THR A 74 -9.85 1.50 1.63
C THR A 74 -9.83 2.03 0.21
N TYR A 75 -9.14 1.29 -0.67
CA TYR A 75 -8.99 1.61 -2.07
C TYR A 75 -9.57 0.48 -2.92
N GLY A 76 -10.50 0.82 -3.81
CA GLY A 76 -10.81 -0.01 -4.96
C GLY A 76 -9.69 0.15 -5.99
N VAL A 77 -9.23 -0.96 -6.57
CA VAL A 77 -8.16 -0.94 -7.57
C VAL A 77 -8.67 -1.57 -8.85
N ASP A 78 -8.58 -0.80 -9.93
CA ASP A 78 -8.99 -1.20 -11.27
C ASP A 78 -7.85 -0.95 -12.26
N ILE A 79 -7.90 -1.60 -13.42
CA ILE A 79 -6.95 -1.44 -14.50
C ILE A 79 -7.67 -0.74 -15.65
N ASN A 80 -7.38 0.54 -15.85
CA ASN A 80 -7.95 1.30 -16.95
C ASN A 80 -6.86 1.58 -18.00
N ASN A 81 -7.02 1.05 -19.21
CA ASN A 81 -6.07 1.19 -20.33
C ASN A 81 -4.62 0.82 -19.96
N GLY A 82 -4.43 -0.25 -19.20
CA GLY A 82 -3.09 -0.70 -18.75
C GLY A 82 -2.46 0.17 -17.66
N THR A 83 -3.21 1.14 -17.12
CA THR A 83 -2.79 1.93 -15.95
C THR A 83 -3.58 1.48 -14.74
N ILE A 84 -2.87 1.17 -13.64
CA ILE A 84 -3.50 0.89 -12.35
C ILE A 84 -4.13 2.18 -11.82
N VAL A 85 -5.45 2.18 -11.68
CA VAL A 85 -6.23 3.27 -11.10
C VAL A 85 -6.72 2.83 -9.73
N ALA A 86 -6.28 3.54 -8.70
CA ALA A 86 -6.79 3.35 -7.34
C ALA A 86 -7.81 4.45 -7.01
N SER A 87 -9.00 4.07 -6.58
CA SER A 87 -10.03 4.97 -6.06
C SER A 87 -10.19 4.78 -4.56
N CYS A 88 -10.00 5.84 -3.78
CA CYS A 88 -10.32 5.81 -2.36
C CYS A 88 -11.84 5.70 -2.17
N GLU A 89 -12.31 4.62 -1.55
CA GLU A 89 -13.72 4.34 -1.32
C GLU A 89 -14.16 4.80 0.07
N SER A 90 -13.25 4.74 1.05
CA SER A 90 -13.48 5.23 2.41
C SER A 90 -12.16 5.48 3.13
N GLY A 91 -12.22 6.23 4.23
CA GLY A 91 -11.09 6.38 5.14
C GLY A 91 -11.51 6.85 6.51
N TYR A 92 -10.58 6.83 7.46
CA TYR A 92 -10.81 7.29 8.82
C TYR A 92 -9.51 7.80 9.46
N VAL A 93 -9.67 8.68 10.44
CA VAL A 93 -8.60 9.12 11.36
C VAL A 93 -9.13 9.02 12.78
N GLY A 94 -8.45 8.23 13.60
CA GLY A 94 -8.93 7.79 14.91
C GLY A 94 -10.27 7.06 14.79
N ARG A 95 -11.31 7.67 15.37
CA ARG A 95 -12.69 7.19 15.32
C ARG A 95 -13.56 7.97 14.33
N MET A 96 -12.99 8.95 13.63
CA MET A 96 -13.73 9.82 12.73
C MET A 96 -13.69 9.24 11.30
N PRO A 97 -14.84 8.86 10.72
CA PRO A 97 -14.90 8.51 9.31
C PRO A 97 -14.67 9.78 8.48
N ILE A 98 -13.88 9.63 7.42
CA ILE A 98 -13.56 10.72 6.49
C ILE A 98 -14.15 10.36 5.13
N GLN A 99 -14.89 11.30 4.55
CA GLN A 99 -15.46 11.13 3.23
C GLN A 99 -14.34 11.05 2.17
N PRO A 100 -14.50 10.22 1.12
CA PRO A 100 -13.49 10.02 0.08
C PRO A 100 -12.96 11.30 -0.59
N GLN A 101 -13.82 12.31 -0.74
CA GLN A 101 -13.46 13.59 -1.34
C GLN A 101 -12.41 14.33 -0.49
N LEU A 102 -12.53 14.25 0.84
CA LEU A 102 -11.57 14.81 1.78
C LEU A 102 -10.30 13.94 1.84
N MET A 103 -10.43 12.62 1.73
CA MET A 103 -9.28 11.71 1.71
C MET A 103 -8.28 12.03 0.59
N ARG A 104 -8.73 12.54 -0.57
CA ARG A 104 -7.82 13.04 -1.62
C ARG A 104 -6.94 14.18 -1.13
N GLY A 105 -7.51 15.12 -0.37
CA GLY A 105 -6.78 16.22 0.26
C GLY A 105 -5.87 15.77 1.40
N LEU A 106 -6.19 14.65 2.04
CA LEU A 106 -5.43 14.06 3.14
C LEU A 106 -4.34 13.07 2.68
N ASN A 107 -4.05 12.99 1.38
CA ASN A 107 -2.99 12.11 0.87
C ASN A 107 -1.60 12.47 1.45
N PHE A 108 -1.41 13.72 1.92
CA PHE A 108 -0.21 14.12 2.65
C PHE A 108 -0.01 13.28 3.92
N MET A 109 -1.08 12.77 4.54
CA MET A 109 -0.97 11.91 5.71
C MET A 109 -0.18 10.66 5.32
N PHE A 110 -0.46 10.02 4.19
CA PHE A 110 0.27 8.83 3.75
C PHE A 110 1.63 9.12 3.07
N HIS A 111 2.05 10.39 2.97
CA HIS A 111 3.25 10.78 2.22
C HIS A 111 4.50 10.02 2.65
N ARG A 112 4.76 9.90 3.96
CA ARG A 112 5.92 9.14 4.48
C ARG A 112 5.87 7.65 4.14
N VAL A 113 4.69 7.05 4.07
CA VAL A 113 4.53 5.66 3.60
C VAL A 113 4.96 5.57 2.14
N TRP A 114 4.50 6.51 1.31
CA TRP A 114 4.84 6.56 -0.11
C TRP A 114 6.31 6.83 -0.39
N GLU A 115 6.97 7.64 0.44
CA GLU A 115 8.42 7.84 0.38
C GLU A 115 9.17 6.56 0.76
N THR A 116 8.77 5.89 1.85
CA THR A 116 9.38 4.61 2.26
C THR A 116 9.23 3.55 1.17
N LEU A 117 8.10 3.52 0.46
CA LEU A 117 7.78 2.53 -0.56
C LEU A 117 7.98 3.04 -1.99
N ASP A 118 8.76 4.11 -2.20
CA ASP A 118 8.86 4.76 -3.51
C ASP A 118 9.42 3.81 -4.59
N ARG A 119 10.41 2.99 -4.23
CA ARG A 119 10.99 1.99 -5.13
C ARG A 119 9.94 0.98 -5.59
N GLU A 120 9.18 0.43 -4.64
CA GLU A 120 8.17 -0.60 -4.87
C GLU A 120 6.99 -0.01 -5.66
N ARG A 121 6.56 1.21 -5.32
CA ARG A 121 5.55 1.96 -6.09
C ARG A 121 5.96 2.11 -7.56
N LYS A 122 7.22 2.46 -7.82
CA LYS A 122 7.76 2.59 -9.18
C LYS A 122 7.84 1.24 -9.92
N GLN A 123 7.95 0.12 -9.21
CA GLN A 123 7.94 -1.21 -9.79
C GLN A 123 6.52 -1.69 -10.08
N ILE A 124 5.59 -1.50 -9.14
CA ILE A 124 4.17 -1.84 -9.29
C ILE A 124 3.54 -1.03 -10.43
N ALA A 125 3.93 0.24 -10.60
CA ALA A 125 3.47 1.06 -11.72
C ALA A 125 3.86 0.54 -13.12
N LYS A 126 4.79 -0.42 -13.21
CA LYS A 126 5.20 -1.08 -14.46
C LYS A 126 4.47 -2.41 -14.70
N LEU A 127 3.63 -2.83 -13.76
CA LEU A 127 2.83 -4.03 -13.92
C LEU A 127 1.68 -3.74 -14.85
N ALA A 128 1.25 -4.78 -15.55
CA ALA A 128 0.13 -4.71 -16.47
C ALA A 128 -1.21 -4.86 -15.77
N GLY A 129 -1.20 -5.45 -14.56
CA GLY A 129 -2.38 -5.61 -13.77
C GLY A 129 -2.08 -6.01 -12.34
N LEU A 130 -3.08 -5.81 -11.49
CA LEU A 130 -3.04 -6.14 -10.09
C LEU A 130 -4.45 -6.58 -9.69
N GLU A 131 -4.56 -7.81 -9.20
CA GLU A 131 -5.82 -8.44 -8.80
C GLU A 131 -5.77 -8.68 -7.29
N PHE A 132 -6.71 -8.09 -6.53
CA PHE A 132 -6.86 -8.34 -5.10
C PHE A 132 -7.93 -9.40 -4.87
N HIS A 133 -7.57 -10.38 -4.04
CA HIS A 133 -8.46 -11.43 -3.57
C HIS A 133 -8.42 -11.47 -2.04
N PRO A 134 -9.39 -12.14 -1.39
CA PRO A 134 -9.33 -12.38 0.04
C PRO A 134 -7.97 -12.95 0.44
N ASN A 135 -7.27 -12.24 1.32
CA ASN A 135 -5.97 -12.59 1.85
C ASN A 135 -4.81 -12.72 0.83
N SER A 136 -4.95 -12.31 -0.43
CA SER A 136 -3.86 -12.39 -1.40
C SER A 136 -3.92 -11.32 -2.49
N VAL A 137 -2.78 -11.05 -3.09
CA VAL A 137 -2.67 -10.14 -4.23
C VAL A 137 -1.89 -10.82 -5.35
N THR A 138 -2.43 -10.77 -6.56
CA THR A 138 -1.78 -11.27 -7.76
C THR A 138 -1.30 -10.12 -8.62
N LEU A 139 0.01 -10.06 -8.81
CA LEU A 139 0.67 -9.12 -9.72
C LEU A 139 0.76 -9.77 -11.09
N ILE A 140 0.29 -9.05 -12.11
CA ILE A 140 0.35 -9.48 -13.50
C ILE A 140 1.44 -8.66 -14.18
N VAL A 141 2.52 -9.34 -14.55
CA VAL A 141 3.59 -8.75 -15.36
C VAL A 141 3.28 -8.99 -16.83
N VAL A 142 3.10 -7.91 -17.59
CA VAL A 142 3.12 -7.95 -19.06
C VAL A 142 4.20 -6.96 -19.50
N ARG A 143 4.82 -7.25 -20.64
CA ARG A 143 5.79 -6.37 -21.29
C ARG A 143 5.19 -5.03 -21.64
#